data_AF-A0A8K0Y424-F1
#
_entry.id   AF-A0A8K0Y424-F1
#
_cell.length_a   1.000
_cell.length_b   1.000
_cell.length_c   1.000
_cell.angle_alpha   90.00
_cell.angle_beta   90.00
_cell.angle_gamma   90.00
#
_symmetry.space_group_name_H-M   'P 1'
#
loop_
_entity.id
_entity.type
_entity.pdbx_description
1 polymer ?
#
loop_
_entity_poly.entity_id
_entity_poly.type
_entity_poly.pdbx_seq_one_letter_code
_entity_poly.pdbx_strand_id
1 'polypeptide(L)'
;MSANTIKKAKALAKDGVVKVEDDLYQVKSSSDPAKSYFVTSETCECEGFKNFYKFHHGKGLKANCSHLEAIRIFKKTYEKPKSAKGK
;
A
#
# COMPACT_ATOMS: atom_id res chain seq x y z
N MET A 1 -7.03 -10.42 -8.25
CA MET A 1 -5.96 -9.43 -8.50
C MET A 1 -5.34 -9.74 -9.84
N SER A 2 -5.26 -8.76 -10.75
CA SER A 2 -4.65 -8.98 -12.07
C SER A 2 -3.13 -9.10 -11.96
N ALA A 3 -2.49 -9.89 -12.82
CA ALA A 3 -1.04 -10.08 -12.83
C ALA A 3 -0.26 -8.75 -12.93
N ASN A 4 -0.82 -7.77 -13.65
CA ASN A 4 -0.26 -6.43 -13.78
C ASN A 4 -0.22 -5.66 -12.45
N THR A 5 -1.26 -5.79 -11.62
CA THR A 5 -1.34 -5.13 -10.29
C THR A 5 -0.24 -5.64 -9.37
N ILE A 6 0.02 -6.95 -9.38
CA ILE A 6 1.07 -7.58 -8.58
C ILE A 6 2.46 -7.13 -9.06
N LYS A 7 2.68 -7.08 -10.38
CA LYS A 7 3.95 -6.60 -10.97
C LYS A 7 4.24 -5.16 -10.55
N LYS A 8 3.24 -4.27 -10.64
CA LYS A 8 3.35 -2.88 -10.21
C LYS A 8 3.62 -2.75 -8.71
N ALA A 9 2.93 -3.52 -7.88
CA ALA A 9 3.13 -3.52 -6.43
C ALA A 9 4.56 -3.92 -6.04
N LYS A 10 5.13 -4.96 -6.68
CA LYS A 10 6.52 -5.37 -6.47
C LYS A 10 7.53 -4.29 -6.86
N ALA A 11 7.31 -3.62 -7.99
CA ALA A 11 8.18 -2.52 -8.42
C ALA A 11 8.13 -1.34 -7.44
N LEU A 12 6.93 -0.96 -7.00
CA LEU A 12 6.75 0.07 -5.99
C LEU A 12 7.38 -0.32 -4.66
N ALA A 13 7.25 -1.56 -4.22
CA ALA A 13 7.86 -2.02 -2.97
C ALA A 13 9.39 -1.92 -2.97
N LYS A 14 10.04 -1.91 -4.14
CA LYS A 14 11.50 -1.83 -4.24
C LYS A 14 12.04 -0.40 -4.09
N ASP A 15 11.38 0.58 -4.68
CA ASP A 15 11.90 1.97 -4.78
C ASP A 15 10.81 3.06 -4.65
N GLY A 16 9.54 2.67 -4.73
CA GLY A 16 8.39 3.57 -4.72
C GLY A 16 7.73 3.75 -3.35
N VAL A 17 8.22 3.11 -2.29
CA VAL A 17 7.68 3.19 -0.93
C VAL A 17 8.68 3.92 -0.03
N VAL A 18 8.22 4.98 0.62
CA VAL A 18 8.96 5.73 1.64
C VAL A 18 8.19 5.61 2.94
N LYS A 19 8.85 5.12 4.00
CA LYS A 19 8.25 5.13 5.35
C LYS A 19 8.31 6.55 5.90
N VAL A 20 7.16 7.06 6.32
CA VAL A 20 7.03 8.41 6.91
C VAL A 20 7.00 8.27 8.43
N GLU A 21 6.10 7.44 8.95
CA GLU A 21 5.94 7.16 10.39
C GLU A 21 5.59 5.69 10.64
N ASP A 22 5.36 5.30 11.89
CA ASP A 22 4.85 3.98 12.21
C ASP A 22 3.44 3.79 11.61
N ASP A 23 3.32 2.76 10.79
CA ASP A 23 2.14 2.44 9.97
C ASP A 23 1.71 3.51 8.95
N LEU A 24 2.55 4.51 8.65
CA LEU A 24 2.29 5.51 7.61
C LEU A 24 3.40 5.53 6.56
N TYR A 25 3.01 5.29 5.32
CA TYR A 25 3.90 5.20 4.18
C TYR A 25 3.44 6.15 3.07
N GLN A 26 4.39 6.75 2.38
CA GLN A 26 4.14 7.47 1.13
C GLN A 26 4.53 6.55 -0.02
N VAL A 27 3.61 6.34 -0.96
CA VAL A 27 3.83 5.46 -2.12
C VAL A 27 3.62 6.22 -3.41
N LYS A 28 4.60 6.18 -4.32
CA LYS A 28 4.51 6.79 -5.65
C LYS A 28 3.41 6.13 -6.48
N SER A 29 2.77 6.92 -7.34
CA SER A 29 1.83 6.39 -8.32
C SER A 29 2.56 5.59 -9.39
N SER A 30 2.05 4.40 -9.72
CA SER A 30 2.61 3.58 -10.80
C SER A 30 2.41 4.16 -12.21
N SER A 31 1.51 5.14 -12.34
CA SER A 31 1.12 5.71 -13.64
C SER A 31 1.56 7.16 -13.80
N ASP A 32 1.87 7.85 -12.71
CA ASP A 32 2.22 9.26 -12.70
C ASP A 32 3.33 9.50 -11.66
N PRO A 33 4.61 9.58 -12.05
CA PRO A 33 5.72 9.66 -11.11
C PRO A 33 5.73 10.97 -10.29
N ALA A 34 4.98 11.99 -10.70
CA ALA A 34 4.84 13.25 -9.96
C ALA A 34 3.84 13.14 -8.79
N LYS A 35 3.06 12.05 -8.72
CA LYS A 35 2.06 11.82 -7.67
C LYS A 35 2.52 10.77 -6.68
N SER A 36 2.21 11.01 -5.42
CA SER A 36 2.34 10.05 -4.33
C SER A 36 1.10 10.08 -3.45
N TYR A 37 0.81 8.96 -2.82
CA TYR A 37 -0.34 8.80 -1.93
C TYR A 37 0.13 8.35 -0.56
N PHE A 38 -0.54 8.79 0.51
CA PHE A 38 -0.35 8.18 1.80
C PHE A 38 -1.12 6.86 1.89
N VAL A 39 -0.50 5.89 2.55
CA VAL A 39 -0.93 4.51 2.65
C VAL A 39 -0.63 4.02 4.06
N THR A 40 -1.64 3.47 4.72
CA THR A 40 -1.52 2.76 5.98
C THR A 40 -1.69 1.26 5.75
N SER A 41 -1.58 0.43 6.80
CA SER A 41 -1.85 -1.00 6.67
C SER A 41 -3.24 -1.35 6.09
N GLU A 42 -4.22 -0.47 6.28
CA GLU A 42 -5.63 -0.73 5.93
C GLU A 42 -6.20 0.24 4.89
N THR A 43 -5.65 1.45 4.77
CA THR A 43 -6.21 2.51 3.92
C THR A 43 -5.21 3.05 2.92
N CYS A 44 -5.73 3.60 1.82
CA CYS A 44 -4.93 4.28 0.81
C CYS A 44 -5.69 5.49 0.27
N GLU A 45 -5.00 6.60 0.04
CA GLU A 45 -5.62 7.82 -0.49
C GLU A 45 -5.83 7.82 -2.00
N CYS A 46 -5.39 6.77 -2.71
CA CYS A 46 -5.56 6.70 -4.14
C CYS A 46 -7.05 6.61 -4.54
N GLU A 47 -7.35 7.11 -5.73
CA GLU A 47 -8.72 7.12 -6.26
C GLU A 47 -9.31 5.71 -6.37
N GLY A 48 -8.47 4.71 -6.68
CA GLY A 48 -8.91 3.31 -6.73
C GLY A 48 -9.44 2.80 -5.38
N PHE A 49 -8.81 3.19 -4.27
CA PHE A 49 -9.29 2.83 -2.93
C PHE A 49 -10.55 3.61 -2.58
N LYS A 50 -10.57 4.93 -2.82
CA LYS A 50 -11.75 5.78 -2.58
C LYS A 50 -12.99 5.29 -3.34
N ASN A 51 -12.82 4.95 -4.62
CA ASN A 51 -13.89 4.41 -5.45
C ASN A 51 -14.34 3.04 -4.96
N PHE A 52 -13.40 2.13 -4.66
CA PHE A 52 -13.76 0.83 -4.10
C PHE A 52 -14.56 0.97 -2.81
N TYR A 53 -14.09 1.80 -1.88
CA TYR A 53 -14.77 2.04 -0.61
C TYR A 53 -16.18 2.62 -0.86
N LYS A 54 -16.32 3.61 -1.74
CA LYS A 54 -17.63 4.18 -2.10
C LYS A 54 -18.64 3.12 -2.56
N PHE A 55 -18.24 2.13 -3.37
CA PHE A 55 -19.17 1.14 -3.94
C PHE A 55 -19.27 -0.18 -3.16
N HIS A 56 -18.30 -0.48 -2.30
CA HIS A 56 -18.16 -1.78 -1.61
C HIS A 56 -18.02 -1.68 -0.08
N HIS A 57 -18.04 -0.49 0.51
CA HIS A 57 -18.12 -0.37 1.98
C HIS A 57 -19.35 -1.12 2.51
N GLY A 58 -19.19 -1.77 3.67
CA GLY A 58 -20.26 -2.57 4.30
C GLY A 58 -20.51 -3.96 3.70
N LYS A 59 -19.87 -4.33 2.58
CA LYS A 59 -20.06 -5.65 1.94
C LYS A 59 -19.06 -6.73 2.41
N GLY A 60 -18.27 -6.45 3.46
CA GLY A 60 -17.20 -7.34 3.94
C GLY A 60 -16.02 -7.51 2.97
N LEU A 61 -16.01 -6.78 1.84
CA LEU A 61 -14.95 -6.83 0.86
C LEU A 61 -13.83 -5.85 1.22
N LYS A 62 -12.58 -6.32 1.22
CA LYS A 62 -11.41 -5.48 1.47
C LYS A 62 -10.84 -4.92 0.17
N ALA A 63 -10.63 -3.62 0.14
CA ALA A 63 -9.98 -2.94 -0.98
C ALA A 63 -8.55 -3.44 -1.16
N ASN A 64 -8.12 -3.61 -2.41
CA ASN A 64 -6.76 -4.03 -2.74
C ASN A 64 -6.21 -3.23 -3.93
N CYS A 65 -5.61 -2.07 -3.64
CA CYS A 65 -4.87 -1.33 -4.65
C CYS A 65 -3.40 -1.78 -4.71
N SER A 66 -2.70 -1.44 -5.80
CA SER A 66 -1.27 -1.71 -5.93
C SER A 66 -0.43 -1.08 -4.82
N HIS A 67 -0.88 0.03 -4.22
CA HIS A 67 -0.16 0.70 -3.14
C HIS A 67 -0.26 -0.08 -1.80
N LEU A 68 -1.45 -0.61 -1.47
CA LEU A 68 -1.62 -1.48 -0.30
C LEU A 68 -0.79 -2.76 -0.43
N GLU A 69 -0.74 -3.35 -1.61
CA GLU A 69 0.14 -4.50 -1.86
C GLU A 69 1.62 -4.13 -1.80
N ALA A 70 2.00 -2.95 -2.30
CA ALA A 70 3.38 -2.48 -2.26
C ALA A 70 3.88 -2.36 -0.81
N ILE A 71 3.09 -1.76 0.10
CA ILE A 71 3.48 -1.68 1.51
C ILE A 71 3.53 -3.06 2.17
N ARG A 72 2.65 -4.01 1.81
CA ARG A 72 2.66 -5.38 2.36
C ARG A 72 3.95 -6.10 1.99
N ILE A 73 4.35 -5.98 0.73
CA ILE A 73 5.62 -6.53 0.24
C ILE A 73 6.80 -5.80 0.89
N PHE A 74 6.72 -4.48 1.00
CA PHE A 74 7.76 -3.67 1.63
C PHE A 74 7.98 -4.07 3.09
N LYS A 75 6.90 -4.17 3.87
CA LYS A 75 6.93 -4.62 5.26
C LYS A 75 7.50 -6.02 5.43
N LYS A 76 7.18 -6.93 4.50
CA LYS A 76 7.66 -8.31 4.56
C LYS A 76 9.13 -8.46 4.15
N THR A 77 9.61 -7.60 3.25
CA THR A 77 10.90 -7.80 2.56
C THR A 77 11.98 -6.82 3.02
N TYR A 78 11.61 -5.58 3.35
CA TYR A 78 12.53 -4.48 3.59
C TYR A 78 12.38 -3.86 4.99
N GLU A 79 11.17 -3.84 5.54
CA GLU A 79 10.99 -3.47 6.94
C GLU A 79 11.39 -4.65 7.83
N LYS A 80 12.43 -4.48 8.65
CA LYS A 80 12.72 -5.47 9.70
C LYS A 80 11.55 -5.48 10.68
N PRO A 81 11.00 -6.65 11.08
CA PRO A 81 9.99 -6.69 12.12
C PRO A 81 10.58 -5.97 13.34
N LYS A 82 9.88 -4.96 13.85
CA LYS A 82 10.18 -4.45 15.20
C LYS A 82 9.99 -5.66 16.10
N SER A 83 11.10 -6.23 16.56
CA SER A 83 11.12 -7.26 17.59
C SER A 83 10.15 -6.84 18.68
N ALA A 84 9.10 -7.61 18.91
CA ALA A 84 8.24 -7.47 20.06
C ALA A 84 9.14 -7.41 21.30
N LYS A 85 9.29 -6.21 21.89
CA LYS A 85 10.15 -5.99 23.04
C LYS A 85 9.27 -5.49 24.18
N GLY A 86 9.09 -6.37 25.17
CA GLY A 86 8.55 -6.09 26.49
C GLY A 86 7.03 -6.30 26.58
N LYS A 87 6.50 -7.11 27.48
CA LYS A 87 7.03 -7.74 28.70
C LYS A 87 6.36 -9.09 28.91
#